data_AF-A0A8I0Q3J7-F1
#
_entry.id   AF-A0A8I0Q3J7-F1
#
_cell.length_a   1.000
_cell.length_b   1.000
_cell.length_c   1.000
_cell.angle_alpha   90.00
_cell.angle_beta   90.00
_cell.angle_gamma   90.00
#
_symmetry.space_group_name_H-M   'P 1'
#
loop_
_entity.id
_entity.type
_entity.pdbx_description
1 polymer ?
#
loop_
_entity_poly.entity_id
_entity_poly.type
_entity_poly.pdbx_seq_one_letter_code
_entity_poly.pdbx_strand_id
1 'polypeptide(L)'
;MKQLFSVLFLWSISLSASADTGPAVLRSPPDAANAKLVISSLRQAKITPDNPLFSEFNDLAFDAMHNKNYTSAIKFFSENMLRYPSPQMIINYTDANLMMLTDNKNTQGSCAPSGEDLQTALRYYHSALLTDNTVNLLSCDERKNLTEKITCLEAFQKTPAPAEFRCRILHPGS
;
A
#
# COMPACT_ATOMS: atom_id res chain seq x y z
N MET A 1 -17.55 51.08 39.85
CA MET A 1 -18.61 50.45 39.04
C MET A 1 -17.97 49.45 38.08
N LYS A 2 -18.43 48.20 38.15
CA LYS A 2 -18.35 47.07 37.20
C LYS A 2 -16.98 46.56 36.71
N GLN A 3 -16.59 45.43 37.32
CA GLN A 3 -15.75 44.38 36.74
C GLN A 3 -16.35 43.87 35.42
N LEU A 4 -15.51 43.53 34.45
CA LEU A 4 -15.87 42.71 33.30
C LEU A 4 -15.04 41.42 33.33
N PHE A 5 -15.72 40.34 33.75
CA PHE A 5 -15.37 38.98 33.38
C PHE A 5 -15.66 38.79 31.89
N SER A 6 -14.76 38.14 31.15
CA SER A 6 -15.13 37.41 29.94
C SER A 6 -14.14 36.27 29.69
N VAL A 7 -14.46 35.17 30.40
CA VAL A 7 -14.47 33.77 29.98
C VAL A 7 -13.66 33.42 28.72
N LEU A 8 -12.61 32.63 28.97
CA LEU A 8 -11.92 31.76 28.01
C LEU A 8 -12.92 30.91 27.21
N PHE A 9 -12.86 31.01 25.88
CA PHE A 9 -13.47 30.02 24.99
C PHE A 9 -12.35 29.26 24.29
N LEU A 10 -11.79 28.27 25.00
CA LEU A 10 -10.95 27.22 24.43
C LEU A 10 -11.85 26.34 23.55
N TRP A 11 -11.84 26.55 22.24
CA TRP A 11 -12.34 25.56 21.29
C TRP A 11 -11.38 24.37 21.28
N SER A 12 -11.57 23.47 22.25
CA SER A 12 -11.11 22.10 22.15
C SER A 12 -11.91 21.44 21.02
N ILE A 13 -11.30 21.35 19.84
CA ILE A 13 -11.81 20.50 18.76
C ILE A 13 -11.55 19.06 19.19
N SER A 14 -12.47 18.51 19.98
CA SER A 14 -12.51 17.08 20.24
C SER A 14 -12.95 16.39 18.96
N LEU A 15 -11.99 16.03 18.08
CA LEU A 15 -12.22 14.96 17.11
C LEU A 15 -12.34 13.65 17.89
N SER A 16 -13.51 13.41 18.45
CA SER A 16 -13.92 12.11 18.97
C SER A 16 -14.85 11.46 17.96
N ALA A 17 -14.32 11.20 16.76
CA ALA A 17 -14.86 10.13 15.93
C ALA A 17 -14.06 8.89 16.31
N SER A 18 -14.59 8.10 17.25
CA SER A 18 -14.28 6.67 17.30
C SER A 18 -14.86 6.05 16.04
N ALA A 19 -14.26 6.35 14.90
CA ALA A 19 -14.56 5.62 13.69
C ALA A 19 -14.10 4.19 13.98
N ASP A 20 -15.06 3.26 13.94
CA ASP A 20 -14.84 1.85 14.20
C ASP A 20 -13.82 1.33 13.18
N THR A 21 -12.55 1.39 13.56
CA THR A 21 -11.47 0.74 12.84
C THR A 21 -11.72 -0.75 13.06
N GLY A 22 -12.53 -1.38 12.20
CA GLY A 22 -12.77 -2.81 12.31
C GLY A 22 -11.44 -3.55 12.50
N PRO A 23 -11.43 -4.65 13.28
CA PRO A 23 -10.20 -5.25 13.75
C PRO A 23 -9.31 -5.67 12.57
N ALA A 24 -8.00 -5.56 12.74
CA ALA A 24 -7.06 -6.13 11.80
C ALA A 24 -7.33 -7.64 11.64
N VAL A 25 -7.37 -8.09 10.38
CA VAL A 25 -7.59 -9.50 10.00
C VAL A 25 -6.29 -10.17 9.55
N LEU A 26 -5.26 -9.39 9.25
CA LEU A 26 -3.86 -9.83 9.21
C LEU A 26 -3.15 -9.38 10.48
N ARG A 27 -2.13 -10.13 10.92
CA ARG A 27 -1.37 -9.80 12.14
C ARG A 27 -0.24 -8.83 11.85
N SER A 28 0.31 -8.89 10.63
CA SER A 28 1.43 -8.08 10.21
C SER A 28 1.50 -7.95 8.68
N PRO A 29 2.16 -6.91 8.13
CA PRO A 29 2.30 -6.77 6.67
C PRO A 29 2.91 -8.00 5.97
N PRO A 30 3.92 -8.71 6.52
CA PRO A 30 4.43 -9.96 5.95
C PRO A 30 3.39 -11.04 5.67
N ASP A 31 2.27 -11.07 6.39
CA ASP A 31 1.19 -12.04 6.15
C ASP A 31 0.56 -11.88 4.76
N ALA A 32 0.60 -10.66 4.20
CA ALA A 32 0.02 -10.37 2.88
C ALA A 32 0.78 -11.03 1.72
N ALA A 33 1.98 -11.57 1.95
CA ALA A 33 2.70 -12.39 0.98
C ALA A 33 2.16 -13.84 0.87
N ASN A 34 1.13 -14.21 1.63
CA ASN A 34 0.52 -15.53 1.61
C ASN A 34 -0.96 -15.46 1.15
N ALA A 35 -1.19 -15.81 -0.12
CA ALA A 35 -2.53 -15.73 -0.73
C ALA A 35 -3.61 -16.51 0.04
N LYS A 36 -3.28 -17.70 0.58
CA LYS A 36 -4.26 -18.51 1.33
C LYS A 36 -4.71 -17.79 2.60
N LEU A 37 -3.75 -17.20 3.32
CA LEU A 37 -4.03 -16.41 4.51
C LEU A 37 -4.85 -15.17 4.14
N VAL A 38 -4.40 -14.41 3.13
CA VAL A 38 -5.12 -13.23 2.60
C VAL A 38 -6.57 -13.56 2.27
N ILE A 39 -6.83 -14.60 1.46
CA ILE A 39 -8.20 -15.01 1.08
C ILE A 39 -9.03 -15.34 2.32
N SER A 40 -8.47 -16.06 3.29
CA SER A 40 -9.18 -16.44 4.51
C SER A 40 -9.47 -15.24 5.42
N SER A 41 -8.55 -14.27 5.50
CA SER A 41 -8.67 -13.06 6.31
C SER A 41 -9.59 -12.03 5.66
N LEU A 42 -9.54 -11.86 4.34
CA LEU A 42 -10.43 -10.95 3.61
C LEU A 42 -11.91 -11.31 3.80
N ARG A 43 -12.24 -12.61 3.86
CA ARG A 43 -13.60 -13.09 4.17
C ARG A 43 -14.06 -12.77 5.59
N GLN A 44 -13.13 -12.52 6.51
CA GLN A 44 -13.40 -12.15 7.90
C GLN A 44 -13.42 -10.63 8.11
N ALA A 45 -13.00 -9.85 7.11
CA ALA A 45 -12.95 -8.40 7.20
C ALA A 45 -14.36 -7.83 7.41
N LYS A 46 -14.50 -7.02 8.45
CA LYS A 46 -15.76 -6.33 8.79
C LYS A 46 -15.88 -4.96 8.14
N ILE A 47 -14.79 -4.46 7.58
CA ILE A 47 -14.77 -3.22 6.82
C ILE A 47 -14.83 -3.53 5.32
N THR A 48 -15.46 -2.65 4.57
CA THR A 48 -15.47 -2.66 3.10
C THR A 48 -14.70 -1.44 2.57
N PRO A 49 -14.38 -1.37 1.28
CA PRO A 49 -13.74 -0.20 0.69
C PRO A 49 -14.50 1.11 0.90
N ASP A 50 -15.83 1.05 1.06
CA ASP A 50 -16.70 2.21 1.31
C ASP A 50 -16.60 2.73 2.76
N ASN A 51 -15.81 2.09 3.62
CA ASN A 51 -15.59 2.58 4.98
C ASN A 51 -14.84 3.92 4.93
N PRO A 52 -15.33 4.99 5.60
CA PRO A 52 -14.70 6.31 5.57
C PRO A 52 -13.23 6.33 5.97
N LEU A 53 -12.82 5.51 6.95
CA LEU A 53 -11.43 5.41 7.36
C LEU A 53 -10.55 4.74 6.31
N PHE A 54 -11.11 3.77 5.58
CA PHE A 54 -10.40 3.11 4.49
C PHE A 54 -10.08 4.12 3.38
N SER A 55 -11.05 4.98 3.04
CA SER A 55 -10.85 6.10 2.11
C SER A 55 -9.81 7.09 2.66
N GLU A 56 -9.95 7.54 3.91
CA GLU A 56 -9.03 8.49 4.53
C GLU A 56 -7.57 8.01 4.51
N PHE A 57 -7.33 6.74 4.89
CA PHE A 57 -5.98 6.17 4.81
C PHE A 57 -5.49 6.02 3.38
N ASN A 58 -6.35 5.72 2.40
CA ASN A 58 -5.92 5.67 1.00
C ASN A 58 -5.53 7.06 0.50
N ASP A 59 -6.34 8.08 0.77
CA ASP A 59 -6.06 9.46 0.35
C ASP A 59 -4.73 9.94 0.95
N LEU A 60 -4.52 9.75 2.25
CA LEU A 60 -3.27 10.06 2.93
C LEU A 60 -2.08 9.26 2.38
N ALA A 61 -2.28 8.00 2.00
CA ALA A 61 -1.24 7.17 1.42
C ALA A 61 -0.81 7.66 0.03
N PHE A 62 -1.79 7.97 -0.83
CA PHE A 62 -1.52 8.48 -2.17
C PHE A 62 -0.90 9.87 -2.13
N ASP A 63 -1.38 10.77 -1.26
CA ASP A 63 -0.77 12.07 -1.03
C ASP A 63 0.69 11.94 -0.55
N ALA A 64 0.95 11.04 0.40
CA ALA A 64 2.30 10.77 0.86
C ALA A 64 3.20 10.21 -0.25
N MET A 65 2.68 9.30 -1.08
CA MET A 65 3.40 8.70 -2.19
C MET A 65 3.72 9.75 -3.27
N HIS A 66 2.77 10.62 -3.63
CA HIS A 66 2.98 11.74 -4.55
C HIS A 66 4.06 12.70 -4.05
N ASN A 67 4.08 12.98 -2.74
CA ASN A 67 5.08 13.83 -2.10
C ASN A 67 6.40 13.10 -1.78
N LYS A 68 6.61 11.88 -2.31
CA LYS A 68 7.78 11.02 -2.06
C LYS A 68 8.06 10.71 -0.59
N ASN A 69 7.05 10.87 0.27
CA ASN A 69 7.09 10.47 1.66
C ASN A 69 6.69 8.99 1.78
N TYR A 70 7.55 8.12 1.23
CA TYR A 70 7.24 6.70 1.09
C TYR A 70 7.04 6.00 2.43
N THR A 71 7.76 6.39 3.48
CA THR A 71 7.56 5.86 4.84
C THR A 71 6.12 6.05 5.31
N SER A 72 5.53 7.23 5.07
CA SER A 72 4.14 7.51 5.45
C SER A 72 3.15 6.78 4.54
N ALA A 73 3.42 6.73 3.23
CA ALA A 73 2.59 5.97 2.29
C ALA A 73 2.53 4.48 2.66
N ILE A 74 3.68 3.85 2.94
CA ILE A 74 3.79 2.46 3.38
C ILE A 74 3.01 2.25 4.67
N LYS A 75 3.11 3.17 5.64
CA LYS A 75 2.36 3.10 6.89
C LYS A 75 0.85 3.07 6.62
N PHE A 76 0.31 4.03 5.88
CA PHE A 76 -1.13 4.10 5.63
C PHE A 76 -1.65 2.93 4.79
N PHE A 77 -0.95 2.54 3.72
CA PHE A 77 -1.31 1.33 2.97
C PHE A 77 -1.24 0.07 3.84
N SER A 78 -0.28 -0.02 4.77
CA SER A 78 -0.21 -1.16 5.69
C SER A 78 -1.40 -1.21 6.65
N GLU A 79 -1.86 -0.08 7.18
CA GLU A 79 -3.03 -0.03 8.06
C GLU A 79 -4.31 -0.51 7.36
N ASN A 80 -4.49 -0.10 6.09
CA ASN A 80 -5.59 -0.57 5.25
C ASN A 80 -5.46 -2.06 4.90
N MET A 81 -4.28 -2.49 4.46
CA MET A 81 -4.01 -3.88 4.13
C MET A 81 -4.24 -4.81 5.32
N LEU A 82 -3.90 -4.40 6.55
CA LEU A 82 -4.12 -5.22 7.74
C LEU A 82 -5.61 -5.46 8.04
N ARG A 83 -6.50 -4.53 7.67
CA ARG A 83 -7.94 -4.59 7.98
C ARG A 83 -8.78 -5.08 6.80
N TYR A 84 -8.34 -4.78 5.59
CA TYR A 84 -8.96 -5.21 4.34
C TYR A 84 -7.87 -5.56 3.31
N PRO A 85 -7.32 -6.78 3.37
CA PRO A 85 -6.20 -7.21 2.50
C PRO A 85 -6.69 -7.53 1.09
N SER A 86 -7.28 -6.56 0.40
CA SER A 86 -7.67 -6.72 -1.01
C SER A 86 -6.43 -6.82 -1.91
N PRO A 87 -6.55 -7.44 -3.10
CA PRO A 87 -5.47 -7.45 -4.07
C PRO A 87 -4.90 -6.04 -4.34
N GLN A 88 -5.75 -5.02 -4.47
CA GLN A 88 -5.30 -3.65 -4.71
C GLN A 88 -4.49 -3.07 -3.54
N MET A 89 -4.85 -3.36 -2.29
CA MET A 89 -4.05 -2.89 -1.14
C MET A 89 -2.67 -3.54 -1.07
N ILE A 90 -2.59 -4.83 -1.44
CA ILE A 90 -1.31 -5.55 -1.54
C ILE A 90 -0.45 -4.92 -2.64
N ILE A 91 -1.04 -4.58 -3.79
CA ILE A 91 -0.36 -3.89 -4.89
C ILE A 91 0.16 -2.53 -4.42
N ASN A 92 -0.69 -1.67 -3.85
CA ASN A 92 -0.31 -0.33 -3.42
C ASN A 92 0.81 -0.33 -2.36
N TYR A 93 0.70 -1.23 -1.38
CA TYR A 93 1.74 -1.41 -0.37
C TYR A 93 3.08 -1.83 -1.01
N THR A 94 3.03 -2.74 -1.99
CA THR A 94 4.22 -3.24 -2.69
C THR A 94 4.84 -2.17 -3.58
N ASP A 95 4.00 -1.42 -4.30
CA ASP A 95 4.40 -0.29 -5.13
C ASP A 95 5.13 0.77 -4.30
N ALA A 96 4.58 1.17 -3.15
CA ALA A 96 5.21 2.15 -2.27
C ALA A 96 6.58 1.69 -1.75
N ASN A 97 6.73 0.41 -1.41
CA ASN A 97 8.02 -0.17 -1.01
C ASN A 97 9.03 -0.15 -2.18
N LEU A 98 8.62 -0.56 -3.38
CA LEU A 98 9.51 -0.53 -4.54
C LEU A 98 9.88 0.89 -4.95
N MET A 99 8.93 1.83 -4.90
CA MET A 99 9.21 3.25 -5.15
C MET A 99 10.20 3.81 -4.16
N MET A 100 10.05 3.52 -2.86
CA MET A 100 11.04 3.90 -1.84
C MET A 100 12.43 3.40 -2.20
N LEU A 101 12.53 2.13 -2.61
CA LEU A 101 13.80 1.52 -2.98
C LEU A 101 14.38 2.14 -4.25
N THR A 102 13.57 2.44 -5.26
CA THR A 102 14.05 3.04 -6.51
C THR A 102 14.40 4.52 -6.34
N ASP A 103 13.62 5.28 -5.57
CA ASP A 103 13.82 6.72 -5.37
C ASP A 103 14.92 7.06 -4.36
N ASN A 104 15.05 6.30 -3.26
CA ASN A 104 16.18 6.45 -2.33
C ASN A 104 17.53 6.14 -3.01
N LYS A 105 17.47 5.55 -4.20
CA LYS A 105 18.59 5.21 -5.07
C LYS A 105 18.81 6.23 -6.20
N ASN A 106 18.11 7.37 -6.22
CA ASN A 106 18.33 8.43 -7.21
C ASN A 106 19.50 9.38 -6.87
N THR A 107 20.42 8.98 -6.00
CA THR A 107 21.79 9.54 -5.95
C THR A 107 22.61 8.98 -7.10
N GLN A 108 23.33 9.86 -7.81
CA GLN A 108 24.18 9.51 -8.95
C GLN A 108 25.14 8.36 -8.58
N GLY A 109 25.02 7.22 -9.27
CA GLY A 109 25.86 6.02 -9.04
C GLY A 109 25.22 4.88 -8.25
N SER A 110 23.91 4.93 -7.96
CA SER A 110 23.25 3.87 -7.19
C SER A 110 22.92 2.60 -7.99
N CYS A 111 23.14 1.44 -7.38
CA CYS A 111 22.80 0.12 -7.91
C CYS A 111 21.30 -0.17 -7.78
N ALA A 112 20.67 -0.84 -8.75
CA ALA A 112 19.27 -1.33 -8.74
C ALA A 112 18.81 -1.93 -7.39
N PRO A 113 17.50 -1.97 -7.06
CA PRO A 113 16.98 -2.71 -5.90
C PRO A 113 17.63 -4.09 -5.78
N SER A 114 17.92 -4.54 -4.56
CA SER A 114 18.63 -5.82 -4.39
C SER A 114 17.79 -6.98 -4.91
N GLY A 115 18.43 -8.11 -5.23
CA GLY A 115 17.71 -9.31 -5.65
C GLY A 115 16.66 -9.75 -4.62
N GLU A 116 16.96 -9.62 -3.33
CA GLU A 116 16.05 -9.93 -2.22
C GLU A 116 14.85 -8.98 -2.16
N ASP A 117 15.07 -7.68 -2.38
CA ASP A 117 13.98 -6.69 -2.45
C ASP A 117 12.97 -7.05 -3.55
N LEU A 118 13.49 -7.41 -4.73
CA LEU A 118 12.66 -7.78 -5.87
C LEU A 118 11.94 -9.12 -5.68
N GLN A 119 12.61 -10.11 -5.06
CA GLN A 119 11.97 -11.38 -4.67
C GLN A 119 10.85 -11.14 -3.67
N THR A 120 11.06 -10.23 -2.72
CA THR A 120 10.04 -9.84 -1.76
C THR A 120 8.85 -9.22 -2.48
N ALA A 121 9.05 -8.22 -3.34
CA ALA A 121 7.95 -7.62 -4.10
C ALA A 121 7.18 -8.63 -4.96
N LEU A 122 7.88 -9.54 -5.65
CA LEU A 122 7.26 -10.61 -6.43
C LEU A 122 6.34 -11.50 -5.58
N ARG A 123 6.74 -11.84 -4.35
CA ARG A 123 5.88 -12.64 -3.45
C ARG A 123 4.56 -11.94 -3.14
N TYR A 124 4.58 -10.62 -2.92
CA TYR A 124 3.36 -9.87 -2.66
C TYR A 124 2.51 -9.73 -3.93
N TYR A 125 3.10 -9.41 -5.09
CA TYR A 125 2.34 -9.33 -6.34
C TYR A 125 1.71 -10.67 -6.74
N HIS A 126 2.44 -11.79 -6.59
CA HIS A 126 1.88 -13.12 -6.80
C HIS A 126 0.76 -13.42 -5.80
N SER A 127 0.91 -13.02 -4.53
CA SER A 127 -0.16 -13.13 -3.54
C SER A 127 -1.41 -12.34 -3.95
N ALA A 128 -1.25 -11.12 -4.44
CA ALA A 128 -2.33 -10.28 -4.95
C ALA A 128 -3.03 -10.93 -6.15
N LEU A 129 -2.27 -11.44 -7.13
CA LEU A 129 -2.80 -12.08 -8.33
C LEU A 129 -3.59 -13.36 -7.99
N LEU A 130 -3.03 -14.21 -7.13
CA LEU A 130 -3.70 -15.44 -6.69
C LEU A 130 -4.96 -15.16 -5.88
N THR A 131 -4.92 -14.12 -5.04
CA THR A 131 -6.09 -13.65 -4.30
C THR A 131 -7.14 -13.16 -5.28
N ASP A 132 -6.79 -12.30 -6.24
CA ASP A 132 -7.72 -11.77 -7.24
C ASP A 132 -8.35 -12.86 -8.11
N ASN A 133 -7.60 -13.89 -8.50
CA ASN A 133 -8.16 -15.05 -9.21
C ASN A 133 -9.26 -15.79 -8.41
N THR A 134 -9.31 -15.59 -7.10
CA THR A 134 -10.33 -16.18 -6.22
C THR A 134 -11.48 -15.23 -5.91
N VAL A 135 -11.19 -13.94 -5.69
CA VAL A 135 -12.18 -12.96 -5.21
C VAL A 135 -12.66 -11.97 -6.26
N ASN A 136 -11.95 -11.87 -7.39
CA ASN A 136 -12.25 -11.04 -8.55
C ASN A 136 -12.60 -9.59 -8.20
N LEU A 137 -11.66 -8.91 -7.54
CA LEU A 137 -11.82 -7.52 -7.06
C LEU A 137 -11.03 -6.52 -7.90
N LEU A 138 -10.04 -6.95 -8.69
CA LEU A 138 -9.36 -6.09 -9.64
C LEU A 138 -10.18 -5.98 -10.93
N SER A 139 -10.20 -4.78 -11.49
CA SER A 139 -10.60 -4.54 -12.88
C SER A 139 -9.66 -5.27 -13.86
N CYS A 140 -10.10 -5.37 -15.12
CA CYS A 140 -9.28 -5.98 -16.17
C CYS A 140 -7.94 -5.24 -16.36
N ASP A 141 -7.95 -3.91 -16.26
CA ASP A 141 -6.75 -3.08 -16.42
C ASP A 141 -5.81 -3.22 -15.22
N GLU A 142 -6.33 -3.24 -13.99
CA GLU A 142 -5.50 -3.49 -12.79
C GLU A 142 -4.85 -4.88 -12.82
N ARG A 143 -5.60 -5.92 -13.21
CA ARG A 143 -5.07 -7.28 -13.36
C ARG A 143 -3.99 -7.37 -14.45
N LYS A 144 -4.22 -6.70 -15.58
CA LYS A 144 -3.25 -6.62 -16.67
C LYS A 144 -1.97 -5.93 -16.19
N ASN A 145 -2.10 -4.77 -15.53
CA ASN A 145 -0.97 -4.03 -14.97
C ASN A 145 -0.19 -4.86 -13.96
N LEU A 146 -0.86 -5.58 -13.05
CA LEU A 146 -0.20 -6.48 -12.09
C LEU A 146 0.60 -7.57 -12.80
N THR A 147 0.03 -8.17 -13.84
CA THR A 147 0.68 -9.23 -14.62
C THR A 147 1.92 -8.71 -15.36
N GLU A 148 1.83 -7.49 -15.93
CA GLU A 148 2.96 -6.83 -16.58
C GLU A 148 4.09 -6.52 -15.58
N LYS A 149 3.76 -6.06 -14.36
CA LYS A 149 4.74 -5.84 -13.29
C LYS A 149 5.47 -7.14 -12.91
N ILE A 150 4.72 -8.21 -12.64
CA ILE A 150 5.27 -9.53 -12.31
C ILE A 150 6.21 -9.99 -13.43
N THR A 151 5.73 -9.96 -14.68
CA THR A 151 6.51 -10.39 -15.86
C THR A 151 7.82 -9.60 -15.98
N CYS A 152 7.76 -8.28 -15.80
CA CYS A 152 8.95 -7.45 -15.88
C CYS A 152 9.97 -7.78 -14.79
N LEU A 153 9.52 -7.91 -13.53
CA LEU A 153 10.39 -8.21 -12.41
C LEU A 153 11.05 -9.59 -12.55
N GLU A 154 10.30 -10.60 -12.99
CA GLU A 154 10.83 -11.94 -13.25
C GLU A 154 11.85 -11.96 -14.39
N ALA A 155 11.62 -11.16 -15.45
CA ALA A 155 12.58 -11.02 -16.54
C ALA A 155 13.86 -10.29 -16.09
N PHE A 156 13.71 -9.23 -15.30
CA PHE A 156 14.85 -8.50 -14.74
C PHE A 156 15.74 -9.39 -13.87
N GLN A 157 15.15 -10.22 -13.00
CA GLN A 157 15.91 -11.15 -12.14
C GLN A 157 16.71 -12.21 -12.92
N LYS A 158 16.32 -12.50 -14.16
CA LYS A 158 17.05 -13.44 -15.04
C LYS A 158 18.13 -12.75 -15.87
N THR A 159 18.20 -11.41 -15.86
CA THR A 159 19.16 -10.64 -16.65
C THR A 159 20.52 -10.62 -15.94
N PRO A 160 21.61 -11.01 -16.61
CA PRO A 160 22.95 -10.94 -16.02
C PRO A 160 23.35 -9.52 -15.62
N ALA A 161 24.08 -9.38 -14.52
CA ALA A 161 24.61 -8.09 -14.09
C ALA A 161 25.74 -7.60 -15.02
N PRO A 162 25.89 -6.28 -15.24
CA PRO A 162 25.04 -5.20 -14.71
C PRO A 162 23.77 -5.02 -15.55
N ALA A 163 22.62 -4.97 -14.89
CA ALA A 163 21.33 -4.70 -15.52
C ALA A 163 20.71 -3.42 -14.93
N GLU A 164 20.19 -2.56 -15.81
CA GLU A 164 19.48 -1.34 -15.40
C GLU A 164 18.01 -1.68 -15.10
N PHE A 165 17.51 -1.25 -13.94
CA PHE A 165 16.14 -1.49 -13.55
C PHE A 165 15.18 -0.57 -14.32
N ARG A 166 14.36 -1.15 -15.21
CA ARG A 166 13.45 -0.42 -16.11
C ARG A 166 11.97 -0.81 -15.96
N CYS A 167 11.64 -1.60 -14.93
CA CYS A 167 10.26 -1.99 -14.69
C CYS A 167 9.44 -0.79 -14.20
N ARG A 168 8.28 -0.58 -14.82
CA ARG A 168 7.35 0.48 -14.44
C ARG A 168 6.63 0.07 -13.15
N ILE A 169 6.88 0.81 -12.07
CA ILE A 169 6.22 0.56 -10.77
C ILE A 169 4.89 1.33 -10.67
N LEU A 170 4.82 2.57 -11.15
CA LEU A 170 3.56 3.30 -11.29
C LEU A 170 3.18 3.48 -12.76
N HIS A 171 1.88 3.60 -13.03
CA HIS A 171 1.38 4.08 -14.32
C HIS A 171 1.31 5.61 -14.31
N PRO A 172 1.70 6.31 -15.39
CA PRO A 172 1.42 7.73 -15.54
C PRO A 172 -0.08 7.93 -15.80
N GLY A 173 -0.84 8.41 -14.81
CA GLY A 173 -2.22 8.86 -15.02
C GLY A 173 -3.30 8.29 -14.09
N SER A 174 -2.99 8.15 -12.80
CA SER A 174 -4.02 8.16 -11.74
C SER A 174 -4.00 9.52 -11.06
#